data_AF-A0A2V1IP39-F1
#
_entry.id   AF-A0A2V1IP39-F1
#
_cell.length_a   1.000
_cell.length_b   1.000
_cell.length_c   1.000
_cell.angle_alpha   90.00
_cell.angle_beta   90.00
_cell.angle_gamma   90.00
#
_symmetry.space_group_name_H-M   'P 1'
#
loop_
_entity.id
_entity.type
_entity.pdbx_description
1 polymer ?
#
loop_
_entity_poly.entity_id
_entity_poly.type
_entity_poly.pdbx_seq_one_letter_code
_entity_poly.pdbx_strand_id
1 'polypeptide(L)'
;MSDPIYYIDGEELSKFCSDSNIKNATGYAYEWEGEGVIHLRFAPLHHSIGRVHDVLFTKDKNIPSSSSSDRITVLVLDNENVEVYYNNKAAVKSEIIPAKESLYSRNKGILELNILEGKRVMIVGLGSFGSQIAIELAKAGVGHFALMDFDRVELHNLARHTSTINDLGRLKTDVISDAIKGKNPYAEVDKFPINIIDNPELLHEQCALADIVICATDNNRSRFALSEQLVALGKTGIFGRAITRAEGGDVFIYRPGGPCYCCLIGNGWYEAAREEITNEQSARRDGRIAAYVSAQDADAMVQVGLSADIEPMCNMMVKLALVELSRGAESGIKSLEKEFVDPYYIWVNRRERKYGNWGCFANPGQMPTIMRWYGVELERDEGCALCGSEVRLDLGEDFANEYGEQATVINTDTSFNLDDFSS
;
A
#
# COMPACT_ATOMS: atom_id res chain seq x y z
N MET A 1 -31.42 28.91 2.00
CA MET A 1 -30.71 27.62 1.88
C MET A 1 -30.98 27.13 0.48
N SER A 2 -29.93 26.75 -0.25
CA SER A 2 -30.08 26.05 -1.53
C SER A 2 -30.87 24.76 -1.31
N ASP A 3 -31.61 24.32 -2.33
CA ASP A 3 -32.25 23.01 -2.28
C ASP A 3 -31.18 21.92 -2.09
N PRO A 4 -31.44 20.90 -1.26
CA PRO A 4 -30.48 19.84 -1.03
C PRO A 4 -30.20 19.05 -2.31
N ILE A 5 -28.95 18.58 -2.44
CA ILE A 5 -28.48 17.71 -3.51
C ILE A 5 -28.35 16.27 -3.00
N TYR A 6 -28.86 15.33 -3.78
CA TYR A 6 -28.83 13.91 -3.45
C TYR A 6 -27.90 13.17 -4.38
N TYR A 7 -26.97 12.38 -3.84
CA TYR A 7 -26.11 11.50 -4.61
C TYR A 7 -26.55 10.06 -4.43
N ILE A 8 -26.77 9.33 -5.51
CA ILE A 8 -27.15 7.92 -5.50
C ILE A 8 -26.06 7.10 -6.18
N ASP A 9 -25.65 5.99 -5.56
CA ASP A 9 -24.67 5.08 -6.16
C ASP A 9 -25.26 4.38 -7.40
N GLY A 10 -24.66 4.60 -8.57
CA GLY A 10 -25.18 4.06 -9.83
C GLY A 10 -25.06 2.54 -9.97
N GLU A 11 -24.13 1.89 -9.27
CA GLU A 11 -23.97 0.43 -9.33
C GLU A 11 -25.00 -0.26 -8.42
N GLU A 12 -25.19 0.25 -7.20
CA GLU A 12 -26.26 -0.21 -6.31
C GLU A 12 -27.63 -0.01 -6.97
N LEU A 13 -27.85 1.14 -7.62
CA LEU A 13 -29.06 1.42 -8.40
C LEU A 13 -29.25 0.43 -9.55
N SER A 14 -28.19 0.15 -10.31
CA SER A 14 -28.23 -0.81 -11.43
C SER A 14 -28.57 -2.23 -10.97
N LYS A 15 -28.01 -2.67 -9.83
CA LYS A 15 -28.34 -3.96 -9.20
C LYS A 15 -29.79 -4.02 -8.75
N PHE A 16 -30.30 -2.94 -8.15
CA PHE A 16 -31.70 -2.86 -7.75
C PHE A 16 -32.63 -2.90 -8.98
N CYS A 17 -32.29 -2.20 -10.06
CA CYS A 17 -33.05 -2.20 -11.31
C CYS A 17 -33.10 -3.59 -11.96
N SER A 18 -31.98 -4.30 -11.99
CA SER A 18 -31.87 -5.62 -12.65
C SER A 18 -32.63 -6.74 -11.91
N ASP A 19 -32.81 -6.64 -10.59
CA ASP A 19 -33.62 -7.60 -9.84
C ASP A 19 -35.13 -7.33 -9.98
N SER A 20 -35.77 -8.04 -10.91
CA SER A 20 -37.22 -7.95 -11.15
C SER A 20 -38.11 -8.43 -9.99
N ASN A 21 -37.57 -9.20 -9.04
CA ASN A 21 -38.33 -9.70 -7.88
C ASN A 21 -38.45 -8.66 -6.77
N ILE A 22 -37.57 -7.65 -6.76
CA ILE A 22 -37.53 -6.60 -5.75
C ILE A 22 -38.28 -5.36 -6.26
N LYS A 23 -39.36 -5.00 -5.56
CA LYS A 23 -40.12 -3.77 -5.81
C LYS A 23 -39.73 -2.61 -4.88
N ASN A 24 -39.32 -2.93 -3.66
CA ASN A 24 -38.97 -1.97 -2.62
C ASN A 24 -37.69 -2.42 -1.90
N ALA A 25 -36.83 -1.46 -1.55
CA ALA A 25 -35.67 -1.68 -0.69
C ALA A 25 -35.54 -0.56 0.34
N THR A 26 -35.17 -0.92 1.56
CA THR A 26 -34.77 0.05 2.59
C THR A 26 -33.29 0.38 2.42
N GLY A 27 -32.93 1.64 2.61
CA GLY A 27 -31.55 2.10 2.61
C GLY A 27 -31.32 3.26 3.56
N TYR A 28 -30.22 3.98 3.35
CA TYR A 28 -29.67 4.94 4.29
C TYR A 28 -29.34 6.26 3.58
N ALA A 29 -29.65 7.37 4.23
CA ALA A 29 -29.24 8.70 3.81
C ALA A 29 -28.21 9.24 4.79
N TYR A 30 -27.08 9.73 4.25
CA TYR A 30 -26.01 10.36 5.02
C TYR A 30 -25.94 11.83 4.64
N GLU A 31 -26.37 12.71 5.55
CA GLU A 31 -26.29 14.15 5.36
C GLU A 31 -24.99 14.71 5.95
N TRP A 32 -24.26 15.50 5.15
CA TRP A 32 -23.21 16.39 5.65
C TRP A 32 -23.83 17.54 6.43
N GLU A 33 -23.52 17.60 7.73
CA GLU A 33 -24.14 18.45 8.79
C GLU A 33 -24.74 19.79 8.35
N GLY A 34 -25.95 19.77 7.76
CA GLY A 34 -26.67 20.99 7.35
C GLY A 34 -26.16 21.66 6.07
N GLU A 35 -25.25 21.02 5.33
CA GLU A 35 -24.81 21.47 4.01
C GLU A 35 -25.84 21.20 2.90
N GLY A 36 -26.87 20.40 3.20
CA GLY A 36 -27.84 19.96 2.21
C GLY A 36 -27.24 19.02 1.16
N VAL A 37 -26.16 18.31 1.49
CA VAL A 37 -25.55 17.28 0.65
C VAL A 37 -25.84 15.91 1.26
N ILE A 38 -26.59 15.08 0.54
CA ILE A 38 -27.12 13.82 1.05
C ILE A 38 -26.69 12.67 0.15
N HIS A 39 -25.97 11.70 0.70
CA HIS A 39 -25.63 10.47 -0.01
C HIS A 39 -26.64 9.37 0.34
N LEU A 40 -27.31 8.83 -0.68
CA LEU A 40 -28.31 7.78 -0.57
C LEU A 40 -27.66 6.45 -0.95
N ARG A 41 -27.81 5.45 -0.07
CA ARG A 41 -27.20 4.12 -0.22
C ARG A 41 -28.22 3.03 0.05
N PHE A 42 -28.14 1.93 -0.67
CA PHE A 42 -28.92 0.72 -0.42
C PHE A 42 -28.33 -0.08 0.75
N ALA A 43 -27.01 0.00 0.96
CA ALA A 43 -26.29 -0.62 2.07
C ALA A 43 -25.70 0.45 3.01
N PRO A 44 -25.54 0.18 4.31
CA PRO A 44 -24.95 1.14 5.22
C PRO A 44 -23.48 1.35 4.86
N LEU A 45 -23.04 2.61 4.82
CA LEU A 45 -21.62 2.94 4.77
C LEU A 45 -20.99 2.59 6.12
N HIS A 46 -20.00 1.71 6.09
CA HIS A 46 -19.19 1.45 7.28
C HIS A 46 -18.42 2.72 7.64
N HIS A 47 -18.52 3.14 8.90
CA HIS A 47 -17.74 4.25 9.47
C HIS A 47 -17.99 5.65 8.86
N SER A 48 -19.13 5.86 8.19
CA SER A 48 -19.57 7.20 7.77
C SER A 48 -19.98 8.07 8.97
N ILE A 49 -19.66 9.36 8.89
CA ILE A 49 -20.07 10.38 9.87
C ILE A 49 -21.21 11.19 9.26
N GLY A 50 -22.28 11.43 10.01
CA GLY A 50 -23.43 12.23 9.57
C GLY A 50 -24.75 11.82 10.24
N ARG A 51 -25.82 12.54 9.93
CA ARG A 51 -27.18 12.12 10.33
C ARG A 51 -27.65 11.02 9.40
N VAL A 52 -28.09 9.91 9.99
CA VAL A 52 -28.62 8.76 9.25
C VAL A 52 -30.14 8.85 9.25
N HIS A 53 -30.73 8.86 8.07
CA HIS A 53 -32.19 8.74 7.88
C HIS A 53 -32.50 7.47 7.09
N ASP A 54 -33.64 6.85 7.40
CA ASP A 54 -34.13 5.71 6.61
C ASP A 54 -34.64 6.20 5.25
N VAL A 55 -34.23 5.47 4.21
CA VAL A 55 -34.61 5.73 2.82
C VAL A 55 -35.44 4.58 2.30
N LEU A 56 -36.51 4.88 1.57
CA LEU A 56 -37.25 3.88 0.79
C LEU A 56 -36.92 4.05 -0.69
N PHE A 57 -36.28 3.04 -1.29
CA PHE A 57 -36.16 2.91 -2.74
C PHE A 57 -37.34 2.09 -3.26
N THR A 58 -38.06 2.58 -4.27
CA THR A 58 -39.25 1.91 -4.81
C THR A 58 -39.33 2.03 -6.33
N LYS A 59 -39.84 0.98 -6.99
CA LYS A 59 -40.24 0.99 -8.41
C LYS A 59 -41.73 1.31 -8.57
N ASP A 60 -42.47 1.43 -7.47
CA ASP A 60 -43.91 1.71 -7.48
C ASP A 60 -44.17 3.22 -7.54
N LYS A 61 -44.94 3.65 -8.53
CA LYS A 61 -45.34 5.05 -8.71
C LYS A 61 -46.29 5.54 -7.60
N ASN A 62 -46.93 4.62 -6.89
CA ASN A 62 -47.77 4.95 -5.74
C ASN A 62 -46.91 5.12 -4.48
N ILE A 63 -46.33 6.31 -4.32
CA ILE A 63 -45.51 6.66 -3.15
C ILE A 63 -46.39 6.57 -1.89
N PRO A 64 -46.08 5.70 -0.92
CA PRO A 64 -46.88 5.56 0.29
C PRO A 64 -46.86 6.88 1.08
N SER A 65 -48.04 7.44 1.38
CA SER A 65 -48.16 8.61 2.26
C SER A 65 -47.69 8.23 3.67
N SER A 66 -46.46 8.60 4.02
CA SER A 66 -45.90 8.37 5.36
C SER A 66 -46.47 9.33 6.40
N SER A 67 -46.69 8.84 7.61
CA SER A 67 -46.99 9.64 8.82
C SER A 67 -45.72 10.06 9.60
N SER A 68 -44.53 9.59 9.22
CA SER A 68 -43.26 10.01 9.84
C SER A 68 -42.76 11.32 9.22
N SER A 69 -42.28 12.22 10.07
CA SER A 69 -41.88 13.59 9.71
C SER A 69 -40.52 13.72 9.05
N ASP A 70 -39.84 12.61 8.72
CA ASP A 70 -38.49 12.60 8.13
C ASP A 70 -38.28 11.33 7.29
N ARG A 71 -38.97 11.21 6.15
CA ARG A 71 -38.75 10.08 5.23
C ARG A 71 -38.30 10.54 3.85
N ILE A 72 -37.14 10.05 3.42
CA ILE A 72 -36.67 10.17 2.05
C ILE A 72 -37.20 8.97 1.26
N THR A 73 -37.84 9.21 0.12
CA THR A 73 -38.30 8.17 -0.79
C THR A 73 -37.68 8.41 -2.17
N VAL A 74 -37.07 7.39 -2.75
CA VAL A 74 -36.49 7.42 -4.09
C VAL A 74 -37.36 6.56 -5.00
N LEU A 75 -38.05 7.21 -5.94
CA LEU A 75 -38.74 6.52 -7.02
C LEU A 75 -37.72 6.24 -8.13
N VAL A 76 -37.47 4.96 -8.35
CA VAL A 76 -36.54 4.46 -9.36
C VAL A 76 -37.34 4.14 -10.62
N LEU A 77 -37.15 4.93 -11.67
CA LEU A 77 -37.78 4.72 -12.98
C LEU A 77 -36.96 3.78 -13.84
N ASP A 78 -35.65 4.00 -13.86
CA ASP A 78 -34.63 3.15 -14.48
C ASP A 78 -33.24 3.41 -13.82
N ASN A 79 -32.16 2.92 -14.44
CA ASN A 79 -30.79 3.04 -13.91
C ASN A 79 -30.16 4.44 -14.11
N GLU A 80 -30.80 5.33 -14.85
CA GLU A 80 -30.34 6.70 -15.12
C GLU A 80 -31.34 7.77 -14.64
N ASN A 81 -32.58 7.39 -14.36
CA ASN A 81 -33.67 8.27 -14.00
C ASN A 81 -34.26 7.89 -12.64
N VAL A 82 -34.09 8.80 -11.68
CA VAL A 82 -34.59 8.68 -10.31
C VAL A 82 -35.24 9.98 -9.87
N GLU A 83 -36.32 9.88 -9.10
CA GLU A 83 -36.98 11.02 -8.48
C GLU A 83 -36.88 10.89 -6.96
N VAL A 84 -36.28 11.88 -6.31
CA VAL A 84 -36.12 11.88 -4.85
C VAL A 84 -37.23 12.72 -4.23
N TYR A 85 -37.84 12.23 -3.17
CA TYR A 85 -38.90 12.90 -2.42
C TYR A 85 -38.50 12.97 -0.95
N TYR A 86 -38.62 14.16 -0.35
CA TYR A 86 -38.45 14.36 1.09
C TYR A 86 -39.78 14.81 1.68
N ASN A 87 -40.33 14.05 2.64
CA ASN A 87 -41.63 14.33 3.26
C ASN A 87 -42.75 14.55 2.23
N ASN A 88 -42.79 13.70 1.20
CA ASN A 88 -43.72 13.74 0.06
C ASN A 88 -43.65 15.01 -0.80
N LYS A 89 -42.60 15.84 -0.64
CA LYS A 89 -42.27 16.93 -1.57
C LYS A 89 -41.15 16.47 -2.48
N ALA A 90 -41.33 16.64 -3.79
CA ALA A 90 -40.28 16.36 -4.76
C ALA A 90 -39.03 17.19 -4.43
N ALA A 91 -37.91 16.52 -4.26
CA ALA A 91 -36.60 17.11 -4.11
C ALA A 91 -35.96 17.26 -5.49
N VAL A 92 -35.49 18.46 -5.82
CA VAL A 92 -35.35 18.91 -7.21
C VAL A 92 -33.98 18.60 -7.81
N LYS A 93 -32.98 18.14 -7.03
CA LYS A 93 -31.64 17.85 -7.55
C LYS A 93 -31.08 16.52 -7.05
N SER A 94 -30.97 15.55 -7.94
CA SER A 94 -30.23 14.31 -7.69
C SER A 94 -29.18 14.07 -8.77
N GLU A 95 -28.07 13.48 -8.39
CA GLU A 95 -26.98 13.08 -9.28
C GLU A 95 -26.67 11.60 -9.03
N ILE A 96 -26.66 10.82 -10.10
CA ILE A 96 -26.25 9.42 -10.04
C ILE A 96 -24.73 9.40 -10.18
N ILE A 97 -24.06 8.80 -9.20
CA ILE A 97 -22.63 8.57 -9.25
C ILE A 97 -22.38 7.59 -10.42
N PRO A 98 -21.60 7.99 -11.43
CA PRO A 98 -21.45 7.23 -12.66
C PRO A 98 -20.95 5.80 -12.39
N ALA A 99 -21.40 4.86 -13.22
CA ALA A 99 -20.89 3.50 -13.24
C ALA A 99 -19.38 3.44 -13.54
N LYS A 100 -18.77 2.28 -13.26
CA LYS A 100 -17.32 2.02 -13.32
C LYS A 100 -16.66 2.57 -14.58
N GLU A 101 -17.27 2.35 -15.74
CA GLU A 101 -16.72 2.72 -17.05
C GLU A 101 -16.60 4.24 -17.25
N SER A 102 -17.42 5.02 -16.53
CA SER A 102 -17.50 6.48 -16.64
C SER A 102 -16.56 7.20 -15.67
N LEU A 103 -16.29 6.61 -14.49
CA LEU A 103 -15.41 7.18 -13.47
C LEU A 103 -13.97 7.35 -13.98
N TYR A 104 -13.50 6.41 -14.82
CA TYR A 104 -12.14 6.38 -15.32
C TYR A 104 -11.96 6.94 -16.74
N SER A 105 -13.02 7.50 -17.32
CA SER A 105 -13.02 8.05 -18.70
C SER A 105 -11.91 9.10 -18.95
N ARG A 106 -11.48 9.83 -17.92
CA ARG A 106 -10.42 10.86 -17.99
C ARG A 106 -8.99 10.31 -17.92
N ASN A 107 -8.80 9.08 -17.45
CA ASN A 107 -7.46 8.45 -17.36
C ASN A 107 -7.09 7.64 -18.60
N LYS A 108 -8.02 7.51 -19.57
CA LYS A 108 -7.77 6.84 -20.86
C LYS A 108 -6.60 7.49 -21.60
N GLY A 109 -5.58 6.71 -21.92
CA GLY A 109 -4.39 7.13 -22.67
C GLY A 109 -3.10 7.31 -21.85
N ILE A 110 -3.16 7.34 -20.51
CA ILE A 110 -1.94 7.30 -19.66
C ILE A 110 -1.74 5.89 -19.11
N LEU A 111 -2.80 5.28 -18.59
CA LEU A 111 -2.84 3.89 -18.14
C LEU A 111 -4.03 3.21 -18.81
N GLU A 112 -3.81 2.02 -19.38
CA GLU A 112 -4.90 1.20 -19.90
C GLU A 112 -5.59 0.53 -18.71
N LEU A 113 -6.70 1.13 -18.27
CA LEU A 113 -7.44 0.72 -17.07
C LEU A 113 -7.88 -0.74 -17.12
N ASN A 114 -8.23 -1.23 -18.31
CA ASN A 114 -8.56 -2.64 -18.53
C ASN A 114 -7.42 -3.59 -18.09
N ILE A 115 -6.17 -3.13 -18.13
CA ILE A 115 -5.03 -3.93 -17.69
C ILE A 115 -5.00 -4.00 -16.17
N LEU A 116 -5.03 -2.83 -15.50
CA LEU A 116 -4.86 -2.74 -14.04
C LEU A 116 -6.06 -3.25 -13.26
N GLU A 117 -7.26 -3.20 -13.85
CA GLU A 117 -8.49 -3.69 -13.22
C GLU A 117 -8.38 -5.18 -12.89
N GLY A 118 -7.78 -5.99 -13.77
CA GLY A 118 -7.59 -7.43 -13.53
C GLY A 118 -6.37 -7.77 -12.67
N LYS A 119 -5.64 -6.77 -12.16
CA LYS A 119 -4.40 -6.99 -11.41
C LYS A 119 -4.61 -7.08 -9.92
N ARG A 120 -3.89 -8.02 -9.30
CA ARG A 120 -3.83 -8.22 -7.86
C ARG A 120 -2.50 -7.77 -7.28
N VAL A 121 -2.55 -6.77 -6.40
CA VAL A 121 -1.39 -6.27 -5.65
C VAL A 121 -1.48 -6.76 -4.21
N MET A 122 -0.43 -7.44 -3.75
CA MET A 122 -0.28 -7.77 -2.34
C MET A 122 0.60 -6.73 -1.66
N ILE A 123 0.13 -6.15 -0.55
CA ILE A 123 0.87 -5.15 0.22
C ILE A 123 1.07 -5.68 1.63
N VAL A 124 2.33 -5.81 2.03
CA VAL A 124 2.73 -6.29 3.35
C VAL A 124 3.33 -5.15 4.16
N GLY A 125 2.68 -4.84 5.27
CA GLY A 125 2.90 -3.61 6.03
C GLY A 125 2.05 -2.47 5.47
N LEU A 126 1.18 -1.93 6.31
CA LEU A 126 0.31 -0.78 6.06
C LEU A 126 0.70 0.37 6.99
N GLY A 127 1.99 0.51 7.28
CA GLY A 127 2.56 1.73 7.86
C GLY A 127 2.56 2.87 6.84
N SER A 128 3.41 3.88 7.07
CA SER A 128 3.47 5.10 6.24
C SER A 128 3.67 4.86 4.74
N PHE A 129 4.38 3.79 4.38
CA PHE A 129 4.60 3.41 2.98
C PHE A 129 3.37 2.71 2.41
N GLY A 130 3.01 1.56 2.97
CA GLY A 130 1.94 0.71 2.43
C GLY A 130 0.60 1.41 2.36
N SER A 131 0.26 2.26 3.34
CA SER A 131 -0.99 3.03 3.34
C SER A 131 -1.11 3.96 2.13
N GLN A 132 -0.04 4.70 1.83
CA GLN A 132 -0.01 5.65 0.72
C GLN A 132 0.04 4.92 -0.62
N ILE A 133 0.88 3.88 -0.73
CA ILE A 133 1.01 3.07 -1.95
C ILE A 133 -0.32 2.42 -2.32
N ALA A 134 -1.05 1.86 -1.35
CA ALA A 134 -2.36 1.25 -1.58
C ALA A 134 -3.36 2.23 -2.20
N ILE A 135 -3.43 3.45 -1.65
CA ILE A 135 -4.34 4.50 -2.11
C ILE A 135 -3.95 5.00 -3.51
N GLU A 136 -2.66 5.19 -3.80
CA GLU A 136 -2.21 5.62 -5.12
C GLU A 136 -2.46 4.55 -6.19
N LEU A 137 -2.25 3.28 -5.86
CA LEU A 137 -2.58 2.17 -6.77
C LEU A 137 -4.09 2.06 -7.01
N ALA A 138 -4.91 2.31 -5.99
CA ALA A 138 -6.37 2.35 -6.15
C ALA A 138 -6.81 3.49 -7.08
N LYS A 139 -6.23 4.69 -6.91
CA LYS A 139 -6.46 5.84 -7.83
C LYS A 139 -6.02 5.53 -9.27
N ALA A 140 -4.95 4.75 -9.43
CA ALA A 140 -4.46 4.32 -10.73
C ALA A 140 -5.36 3.26 -11.41
N GLY A 141 -6.31 2.66 -10.69
CA GLY A 141 -7.27 1.70 -11.22
C GLY A 141 -6.89 0.23 -11.00
N VAL A 142 -5.94 -0.07 -10.10
CA VAL A 142 -5.72 -1.46 -9.65
C VAL A 142 -7.01 -2.00 -9.04
N GLY A 143 -7.43 -3.19 -9.47
CA GLY A 143 -8.73 -3.74 -9.10
C GLY A 143 -8.72 -4.69 -7.91
N HIS A 144 -7.62 -5.39 -7.62
CA HIS A 144 -7.58 -6.36 -6.52
C HIS A 144 -6.42 -6.09 -5.56
N PHE A 145 -6.70 -6.14 -4.26
CA PHE A 145 -5.73 -5.89 -3.20
C PHE A 145 -5.74 -7.03 -2.17
N ALA A 146 -4.56 -7.47 -1.76
CA ALA A 146 -4.35 -8.27 -0.56
C ALA A 146 -3.57 -7.44 0.45
N LEU A 147 -4.21 -7.04 1.55
CA LEU A 147 -3.63 -6.16 2.56
C LEU A 147 -3.23 -6.97 3.80
N MET A 148 -1.93 -6.98 4.14
CA MET A 148 -1.42 -7.71 5.30
C MET A 148 -0.77 -6.78 6.31
N ASP A 149 -1.39 -6.62 7.47
CA ASP A 149 -0.84 -5.87 8.62
C ASP A 149 -1.62 -6.23 9.89
N PHE A 150 -0.93 -6.59 10.97
CA PHE A 150 -1.55 -6.98 12.24
C PHE A 150 -1.83 -5.82 13.20
N ASP A 151 -1.31 -4.63 12.92
CA ASP A 151 -1.40 -3.49 13.82
C ASP A 151 -2.74 -2.76 13.72
N ARG A 152 -2.99 -1.95 14.76
CA ARG A 152 -4.03 -0.94 14.79
C ARG A 152 -3.45 0.44 14.55
N VAL A 153 -4.31 1.38 14.18
CA VAL A 153 -3.95 2.80 14.08
C VAL A 153 -3.70 3.35 15.48
N GLU A 154 -2.52 3.92 15.68
CA GLU A 154 -2.14 4.63 16.90
C GLU A 154 -1.93 6.12 16.62
N LEU A 155 -2.00 6.95 17.67
CA LEU A 155 -1.95 8.42 17.54
C LEU A 155 -0.70 8.91 16.81
N HIS A 156 0.46 8.29 17.08
CA HIS A 156 1.71 8.65 16.45
C HIS A 156 1.75 8.33 14.94
N ASN A 157 0.85 7.49 14.43
CA ASN A 157 0.77 7.19 13.00
C ASN A 157 0.20 8.36 12.18
N LEU A 158 -0.66 9.19 12.79
CA LEU A 158 -1.43 10.22 12.07
C LEU A 158 -0.58 11.25 11.31
N ALA A 159 0.69 11.43 11.69
CA ALA A 159 1.58 12.40 11.04
C ALA A 159 2.00 11.99 9.61
N ARG A 160 1.85 10.72 9.24
CA ARG A 160 2.44 10.15 8.00
C ARG A 160 1.74 8.90 7.47
N HIS A 161 0.80 8.34 8.21
CA HIS A 161 -0.12 7.31 7.75
C HIS A 161 -1.38 8.00 7.22
N THR A 162 -2.07 7.40 6.25
CA THR A 162 -3.24 8.03 5.60
C THR A 162 -4.52 7.99 6.44
N SER A 163 -4.49 7.37 7.60
CA SER A 163 -5.60 7.34 8.57
C SER A 163 -5.89 8.72 9.13
N THR A 164 -7.14 8.93 9.53
CA THR A 164 -7.57 10.13 10.24
C THR A 164 -7.65 9.91 11.75
N ILE A 165 -7.88 10.99 12.51
CA ILE A 165 -8.11 10.88 13.96
C ILE A 165 -9.30 9.97 14.32
N ASN A 166 -10.29 9.88 13.43
CA ASN A 166 -11.48 9.05 13.62
C ASN A 166 -11.20 7.56 13.42
N ASP A 167 -10.02 7.22 12.90
CA ASP A 167 -9.60 5.84 12.67
C ASP A 167 -8.79 5.23 13.82
N LEU A 168 -8.52 6.02 14.88
CA LEU A 168 -7.71 5.59 16.02
C LEU A 168 -8.26 4.28 16.64
N GLY A 169 -7.39 3.30 16.82
CA GLY A 169 -7.71 1.99 17.39
C GLY A 169 -8.32 0.99 16.39
N ARG A 170 -8.65 1.39 15.16
CA ARG A 170 -9.09 0.46 14.10
C ARG A 170 -7.91 -0.35 13.56
N LEU A 171 -8.17 -1.54 13.02
CA LEU A 171 -7.14 -2.30 12.30
C LEU A 171 -6.69 -1.51 11.07
N LYS A 172 -5.38 -1.46 10.80
CA LYS A 172 -4.87 -0.75 9.62
C LYS A 172 -5.45 -1.33 8.32
N THR A 173 -5.63 -2.65 8.25
CA THR A 173 -6.26 -3.32 7.10
C THR A 173 -7.68 -2.83 6.82
N ASP A 174 -8.48 -2.57 7.86
CA ASP A 174 -9.84 -2.02 7.69
C ASP A 174 -9.81 -0.58 7.19
N VAL A 175 -8.98 0.27 7.80
CA VAL A 175 -8.85 1.69 7.46
C VAL A 175 -8.38 1.86 6.02
N ILE A 176 -7.39 1.09 5.59
CA ILE A 176 -6.87 1.16 4.22
C ILE A 176 -7.86 0.56 3.22
N SER A 177 -8.59 -0.51 3.58
CA SER A 177 -9.68 -1.02 2.74
C SER A 177 -10.75 0.06 2.48
N ASP A 178 -11.17 0.78 3.52
CA ASP A 178 -12.15 1.87 3.36
C ASP A 178 -11.59 3.01 2.52
N ALA A 179 -10.33 3.38 2.72
CA ALA A 179 -9.65 4.41 1.94
C ALA A 179 -9.53 4.03 0.45
N ILE A 180 -9.19 2.76 0.15
CA ILE A 180 -9.17 2.21 -1.20
C ILE A 180 -10.57 2.33 -1.83
N LYS A 181 -11.61 1.83 -1.15
CA LYS A 181 -12.99 1.87 -1.64
C LYS A 181 -13.53 3.29 -1.82
N GLY A 182 -13.06 4.24 -1.01
CA GLY A 182 -13.35 5.66 -1.18
C GLY A 182 -12.72 6.28 -2.45
N LYS A 183 -11.71 5.66 -3.05
CA LYS A 183 -11.07 6.10 -4.31
C LYS A 183 -11.43 5.24 -5.51
N ASN A 184 -11.52 3.93 -5.31
CA ASN A 184 -11.94 2.92 -6.28
C ASN A 184 -13.01 2.03 -5.61
N PRO A 185 -14.30 2.40 -5.70
CA PRO A 185 -15.40 1.62 -5.13
C PRO A 185 -15.50 0.19 -5.67
N TYR A 186 -14.93 -0.07 -6.85
CA TYR A 186 -14.97 -1.34 -7.55
C TYR A 186 -13.78 -2.23 -7.24
N ALA A 187 -12.85 -1.79 -6.39
CA ALA A 187 -11.73 -2.60 -5.96
C ALA A 187 -12.18 -3.69 -4.99
N GLU A 188 -11.71 -4.91 -5.24
CA GLU A 188 -11.81 -6.02 -4.31
C GLU A 188 -10.63 -5.97 -3.34
N VAL A 189 -10.91 -6.08 -2.05
CA VAL A 189 -9.90 -5.93 -0.99
C VAL A 189 -10.01 -7.09 -0.01
N ASP A 190 -9.03 -7.97 -0.05
CA ASP A 190 -8.83 -9.02 0.94
C ASP A 190 -7.98 -8.48 2.09
N LYS A 191 -8.45 -8.67 3.31
CA LYS A 191 -7.83 -8.13 4.53
C LYS A 191 -7.30 -9.26 5.40
N PHE A 192 -6.02 -9.19 5.72
CA PHE A 192 -5.33 -10.17 6.54
C PHE A 192 -4.70 -9.46 7.75
N PRO A 193 -5.43 -9.30 8.87
CA PRO A 193 -4.94 -8.63 10.06
C PRO A 193 -3.99 -9.53 10.88
N ILE A 194 -2.91 -9.99 10.24
CA ILE A 194 -2.02 -11.03 10.75
C ILE A 194 -0.54 -10.67 10.55
N ASN A 195 0.30 -11.29 11.37
CA ASN A 195 1.74 -11.28 11.18
C ASN A 195 2.13 -12.40 10.21
N ILE A 196 2.76 -12.03 9.09
CA ILE A 196 3.14 -12.98 8.03
C ILE A 196 4.10 -14.07 8.53
N ILE A 197 4.94 -13.74 9.52
CA ILE A 197 5.93 -14.65 10.08
C ILE A 197 5.28 -15.83 10.80
N ASP A 198 4.14 -15.58 11.43
CA ASP A 198 3.38 -16.59 12.16
C ASP A 198 2.44 -17.38 11.22
N ASN A 199 2.36 -17.00 9.93
CA ASN A 199 1.42 -17.54 8.95
C ASN A 199 2.10 -17.82 7.59
N PRO A 200 3.14 -18.66 7.53
CA PRO A 200 3.94 -18.88 6.31
C PRO A 200 3.14 -19.50 5.16
N GLU A 201 2.19 -20.39 5.45
CA GLU A 201 1.35 -21.04 4.41
C GLU A 201 0.46 -20.01 3.70
N LEU A 202 -0.19 -19.14 4.47
CA LEU A 202 -1.01 -18.06 3.91
C LEU A 202 -0.15 -17.04 3.16
N LEU A 203 1.04 -16.72 3.66
CA LEU A 203 2.00 -15.88 2.95
C LEU A 203 2.32 -16.45 1.56
N HIS A 204 2.65 -17.74 1.49
CA HIS A 204 2.93 -18.44 0.23
C HIS A 204 1.74 -18.39 -0.73
N GLU A 205 0.54 -18.73 -0.25
CA GLU A 205 -0.69 -18.72 -1.06
C GLU A 205 -0.96 -17.34 -1.67
N GLN A 206 -0.90 -16.29 -0.84
CA GLN A 206 -1.21 -14.94 -1.31
C GLN A 206 -0.11 -14.39 -2.24
N CYS A 207 1.16 -14.72 -2.02
CA CYS A 207 2.23 -14.41 -2.97
C CYS A 207 2.01 -15.10 -4.32
N ALA A 208 1.52 -16.34 -4.34
CA ALA A 208 1.24 -17.07 -5.58
C ALA A 208 0.11 -16.41 -6.40
N LEU A 209 -0.91 -15.86 -5.73
CA LEU A 209 -2.03 -15.16 -6.36
C LEU A 209 -1.69 -13.75 -6.85
N ALA A 210 -0.69 -13.09 -6.27
CA ALA A 210 -0.34 -11.71 -6.60
C ALA A 210 0.32 -11.59 -7.99
N ASP A 211 0.00 -10.52 -8.72
CA ASP A 211 0.79 -10.09 -9.89
C ASP A 211 2.09 -9.40 -9.44
N ILE A 212 2.03 -8.68 -8.31
CA ILE A 212 3.20 -8.03 -7.69
C ILE A 212 3.01 -7.93 -6.18
N VAL A 213 4.11 -8.06 -5.45
CA VAL A 213 4.15 -7.90 -3.99
C VAL A 213 4.89 -6.63 -3.61
N ILE A 214 4.30 -5.82 -2.73
CA ILE A 214 4.90 -4.62 -2.15
C ILE A 214 5.26 -4.92 -0.70
N CYS A 215 6.55 -4.94 -0.41
CA CYS A 215 7.09 -5.05 0.93
C CYS A 215 7.35 -3.66 1.52
N ALA A 216 6.48 -3.26 2.45
CA ALA A 216 6.56 -2.00 3.20
C ALA A 216 6.73 -2.27 4.71
N THR A 217 7.34 -3.40 5.07
CA THR A 217 7.64 -3.76 6.46
C THR A 217 8.89 -3.04 6.96
N ASP A 218 8.98 -2.85 8.27
CA ASP A 218 10.07 -2.16 8.96
C ASP A 218 11.14 -3.12 9.50
N ASN A 219 10.97 -4.43 9.33
CA ASN A 219 11.90 -5.44 9.85
C ASN A 219 12.44 -6.39 8.78
N ASN A 220 13.68 -6.85 8.98
CA ASN A 220 14.37 -7.72 8.03
C ASN A 220 13.79 -9.14 7.99
N ARG A 221 13.26 -9.66 9.11
CA ARG A 221 12.72 -11.03 9.15
C ARG A 221 11.57 -11.19 8.13
N SER A 222 10.64 -10.24 8.09
CA SER A 222 9.57 -10.20 7.12
C SER A 222 10.07 -10.04 5.69
N ARG A 223 11.12 -9.23 5.48
CA ARG A 223 11.72 -9.04 4.14
C ARG A 223 12.39 -10.30 3.61
N PHE A 224 13.09 -11.03 4.46
CA PHE A 224 13.66 -12.33 4.09
C PHE A 224 12.59 -13.35 3.77
N ALA A 225 11.59 -13.49 4.63
CA ALA A 225 10.47 -14.41 4.38
C ALA A 225 9.77 -14.08 3.05
N LEU A 226 9.54 -12.79 2.77
CA LEU A 226 8.99 -12.37 1.48
C LEU A 226 9.93 -12.67 0.31
N SER A 227 11.22 -12.34 0.42
CA SER A 227 12.20 -12.64 -0.63
C SER A 227 12.25 -14.13 -0.94
N GLU A 228 12.15 -14.99 0.07
CA GLU A 228 12.10 -16.44 -0.09
C GLU A 228 10.89 -16.86 -0.93
N GLN A 229 9.69 -16.39 -0.59
CA GLN A 229 8.48 -16.70 -1.35
C GLN A 229 8.56 -16.18 -2.79
N LEU A 230 9.07 -14.98 -2.99
CA LEU A 230 9.21 -14.38 -4.32
C LEU A 230 10.18 -15.14 -5.21
N VAL A 231 11.31 -15.58 -4.65
CA VAL A 231 12.29 -16.42 -5.37
C VAL A 231 11.68 -17.77 -5.69
N ALA A 232 11.06 -18.44 -4.72
CA ALA A 232 10.45 -19.76 -4.90
C ALA A 232 9.33 -19.77 -5.95
N LEU A 233 8.50 -18.71 -5.98
CA LEU A 233 7.34 -18.60 -6.87
C LEU A 233 7.66 -17.91 -8.21
N GLY A 234 8.86 -17.35 -8.37
CA GLY A 234 9.20 -16.53 -9.53
C GLY A 234 8.30 -15.29 -9.65
N LYS A 235 8.00 -14.62 -8.54
CA LYS A 235 7.12 -13.44 -8.48
C LYS A 235 7.92 -12.17 -8.32
N THR A 236 7.51 -11.10 -9.00
CA THR A 236 8.11 -9.77 -8.84
C THR A 236 7.71 -9.17 -7.50
N GLY A 237 8.65 -8.52 -6.82
CA GLY A 237 8.35 -7.78 -5.59
C GLY A 237 9.20 -6.53 -5.41
N ILE A 238 8.63 -5.52 -4.76
CA ILE A 238 9.25 -4.22 -4.52
C ILE A 238 9.38 -4.02 -3.02
N PHE A 239 10.58 -3.70 -2.56
CA PHE A 239 10.94 -3.48 -1.16
C PHE A 239 11.28 -2.01 -0.98
N GLY A 240 10.63 -1.35 -0.03
CA GLY A 240 10.92 0.03 0.36
C GLY A 240 11.52 0.10 1.74
N ARG A 241 12.51 0.97 1.91
CA ARG A 241 13.13 1.25 3.22
C ARG A 241 13.41 2.73 3.38
N ALA A 242 13.00 3.29 4.51
CA ALA A 242 13.46 4.59 4.95
C ALA A 242 14.71 4.43 5.85
N ILE A 243 15.69 5.30 5.64
CA ILE A 243 16.83 5.44 6.54
C ILE A 243 16.40 6.32 7.72
N THR A 244 17.03 6.15 8.88
CA THR A 244 16.71 6.86 10.13
C THR A 244 16.35 8.35 9.95
N ARG A 245 15.16 8.76 10.43
CA ARG A 245 14.50 10.08 10.24
C ARG A 245 14.11 10.40 8.79
N ALA A 246 13.98 9.42 7.92
CA ALA A 246 13.84 9.58 6.47
C ALA A 246 14.82 10.62 5.88
N GLU A 247 16.07 10.69 6.35
CA GLU A 247 17.08 11.56 5.71
C GLU A 247 17.44 11.11 4.29
N GLY A 248 17.11 9.85 3.99
CA GLY A 248 17.06 9.24 2.68
C GLY A 248 16.33 7.90 2.79
N GLY A 249 16.46 7.10 1.76
CA GLY A 249 15.99 5.72 1.75
C GLY A 249 16.23 5.08 0.40
N ASP A 250 15.67 3.90 0.23
CA ASP A 250 15.95 3.07 -0.91
C ASP A 250 14.74 2.24 -1.33
N VAL A 251 14.73 1.89 -2.61
CA VAL A 251 13.73 1.03 -3.23
C VAL A 251 14.46 -0.04 -4.02
N PHE A 252 14.20 -1.29 -3.67
CA PHE A 252 14.72 -2.47 -4.35
C PHE A 252 13.58 -3.20 -5.06
N ILE A 253 13.81 -3.63 -6.29
CA ILE A 253 12.87 -4.46 -7.06
C ILE A 253 13.53 -5.79 -7.38
N TYR A 254 12.94 -6.85 -6.84
CA TYR A 254 13.23 -8.21 -7.27
C TYR A 254 12.44 -8.52 -8.54
N ARG A 255 13.16 -8.88 -9.59
CA ARG A 255 12.59 -9.49 -10.81
C ARG A 255 13.09 -10.93 -10.91
N PRO A 256 12.25 -11.89 -11.32
CA PRO A 256 12.64 -13.30 -11.44
C PRO A 256 13.94 -13.49 -12.24
N GLY A 257 14.88 -14.24 -11.66
CA GLY A 257 16.21 -14.47 -12.25
C GLY A 257 17.26 -13.38 -11.97
N GLY A 258 16.85 -12.24 -11.39
CA GLY A 258 17.75 -11.17 -10.95
C GLY A 258 18.30 -11.37 -9.53
N PRO A 259 19.03 -10.37 -8.99
CA PRO A 259 19.49 -10.39 -7.60
C PRO A 259 18.28 -10.43 -6.65
N CYS A 260 18.33 -11.27 -5.61
CA CYS A 260 17.29 -11.28 -4.57
C CYS A 260 17.66 -10.34 -3.41
N TYR A 261 16.79 -10.26 -2.40
CA TYR A 261 17.05 -9.41 -1.22
C TYR A 261 18.34 -9.81 -0.49
N CYS A 262 18.69 -11.09 -0.44
CA CYS A 262 19.98 -11.55 0.10
C CYS A 262 21.20 -11.03 -0.68
N CYS A 263 21.12 -10.88 -2.01
CA CYS A 263 22.19 -10.27 -2.80
C CYS A 263 22.34 -8.78 -2.49
N LEU A 264 21.22 -8.07 -2.27
CA LEU A 264 21.24 -6.66 -1.90
C LEU A 264 21.99 -6.45 -0.58
N ILE A 265 21.65 -7.22 0.46
CA ILE A 265 22.25 -7.03 1.78
C ILE A 265 23.72 -7.47 1.85
N GLY A 266 24.13 -8.40 0.99
CA GLY A 266 25.52 -8.86 0.89
C GLY A 266 26.43 -7.87 0.16
N ASN A 267 25.87 -6.81 -0.43
CA ASN A 267 26.62 -5.80 -1.16
C ASN A 267 27.07 -4.64 -0.24
N GLY A 268 28.26 -4.10 -0.48
CA GLY A 268 28.85 -2.99 0.30
C GLY A 268 28.05 -1.68 0.27
N TRP A 269 27.10 -1.52 -0.65
CA TRP A 269 26.19 -0.37 -0.69
C TRP A 269 25.04 -0.47 0.33
N TYR A 270 24.73 -1.65 0.85
CA TYR A 270 23.66 -1.88 1.80
C TYR A 270 24.18 -1.87 3.24
N GLU A 271 23.92 -0.77 3.96
CA GLU A 271 24.17 -0.73 5.40
C GLU A 271 22.93 -1.23 6.17
N ALA A 272 23.01 -2.41 6.79
CA ALA A 272 21.94 -2.95 7.62
C ALA A 272 21.73 -2.18 8.94
N ALA A 273 22.74 -1.44 9.42
CA ALA A 273 22.80 -0.88 10.76
C ALA A 273 22.07 0.47 10.97
N ARG A 274 21.36 1.01 9.98
CA ARG A 274 20.79 2.38 10.03
C ARG A 274 19.35 2.49 9.52
N GLU A 275 18.56 1.47 9.81
CA GLU A 275 17.13 1.46 9.49
C GLU A 275 16.34 2.44 10.38
N GLU A 276 15.27 3.01 9.84
CA GLU A 276 14.33 3.82 10.62
C GLU A 276 13.55 2.95 11.63
N ILE A 277 13.47 3.43 12.88
CA ILE A 277 12.57 2.85 13.89
C ILE A 277 11.29 3.67 13.90
N THR A 278 10.21 3.02 13.47
CA THR A 278 8.90 3.66 13.26
C THR A 278 7.93 3.48 14.42
N ASN A 279 8.12 2.43 15.22
CA ASN A 279 7.25 2.07 16.35
C ASN A 279 8.08 1.42 17.47
N GLU A 280 7.91 1.89 18.70
CA GLU A 280 8.62 1.38 19.88
C GLU A 280 8.29 -0.10 20.18
N GLN A 281 7.02 -0.48 20.16
CA GLN A 281 6.59 -1.84 20.48
C GLN A 281 7.17 -2.85 19.47
N SER A 282 7.13 -2.52 18.18
CA SER A 282 7.76 -3.31 17.12
C SER A 282 9.27 -3.44 17.36
N ALA A 283 9.94 -2.32 17.64
CA ALA A 283 11.38 -2.31 17.88
C ALA A 283 11.79 -3.06 19.16
N ARG A 284 10.97 -3.06 20.21
CA ARG A 284 11.21 -3.86 21.42
C ARG A 284 11.05 -5.35 21.16
N ARG A 285 10.03 -5.76 20.40
CA ARG A 285 9.81 -7.16 20.01
C ARG A 285 10.95 -7.69 19.15
N ASP A 286 11.50 -6.85 18.28
CA ASP A 286 12.62 -7.18 17.40
C ASP A 286 14.00 -7.01 18.05
N GLY A 287 14.05 -6.67 19.35
CA GLY A 287 15.30 -6.51 20.11
C GLY A 287 16.13 -5.26 19.73
N ARG A 288 15.61 -4.37 18.88
CA ARG A 288 16.25 -3.11 18.49
C ARG A 288 16.23 -2.05 19.59
N ILE A 289 15.21 -2.11 20.46
CA ILE A 289 15.15 -1.35 21.71
C ILE A 289 15.16 -2.37 22.86
N ALA A 290 16.19 -2.34 23.70
CA ALA A 290 16.29 -3.28 24.80
C ALA A 290 15.17 -3.07 25.83
N ALA A 291 14.69 -4.15 26.44
CA ALA A 291 13.56 -4.13 27.38
C ALA A 291 13.79 -3.19 28.60
N TYR A 292 15.05 -2.94 28.97
CA TYR A 292 15.42 -2.07 30.09
C TYR A 292 15.46 -0.57 29.74
N VAL A 293 15.33 -0.19 28.46
CA VAL A 293 15.27 1.22 28.04
C VAL A 293 13.95 1.83 28.51
N SER A 294 14.00 3.00 29.15
CA SER A 294 12.80 3.70 29.61
C SER A 294 11.90 4.11 28.44
N ALA A 295 10.60 4.33 28.66
CA ALA A 295 9.70 4.77 27.58
C ALA A 295 10.14 6.11 26.99
N GLN A 296 10.68 7.02 27.81
CA GLN A 296 11.15 8.33 27.35
C GLN A 296 12.42 8.22 26.50
N ASP A 297 13.35 7.34 26.85
CA ASP A 297 14.55 7.09 26.07
C ASP A 297 14.24 6.29 24.80
N ALA A 298 13.27 5.38 24.85
CA ALA A 298 12.80 4.62 23.71
C ALA A 298 12.09 5.53 22.69
N ASP A 299 11.28 6.48 23.15
CA ASP A 299 10.66 7.50 22.30
C ASP A 299 11.72 8.38 21.61
N ALA A 300 12.83 8.69 22.28
CA ALA A 300 13.96 9.40 21.65
C ALA A 300 14.72 8.55 20.60
N MET A 301 14.59 7.22 20.66
CA MET A 301 15.10 6.29 19.64
C MET A 301 14.13 6.13 18.46
N VAL A 302 12.83 6.40 18.65
CA VAL A 302 11.86 6.50 17.56
C VAL A 302 12.16 7.75 16.75
N GLN A 303 12.70 7.53 15.55
CA GLN A 303 13.29 8.59 14.74
C GLN A 303 12.57 8.67 13.41
N VAL A 304 11.38 9.26 13.42
CA VAL A 304 10.50 9.27 12.26
C VAL A 304 10.75 10.42 11.30
N GLY A 305 10.69 10.13 10.01
CA GLY A 305 10.68 11.13 8.95
C GLY A 305 9.37 11.90 8.83
N LEU A 306 9.41 13.05 8.16
CA LEU A 306 8.18 13.77 7.77
C LEU A 306 7.46 13.02 6.65
N SER A 307 6.15 13.21 6.49
CA SER A 307 5.40 12.67 5.34
C SER A 307 6.05 13.08 4.01
N ALA A 308 6.45 14.35 3.88
CA ALA A 308 7.12 14.88 2.70
C ALA A 308 8.48 14.22 2.41
N ASP A 309 9.16 13.67 3.42
CA ASP A 309 10.42 12.93 3.23
C ASP A 309 10.14 11.48 2.79
N ILE A 310 8.97 10.93 3.12
CA ILE A 310 8.55 9.56 2.83
C ILE A 310 7.92 9.44 1.44
N GLU A 311 7.09 10.41 1.07
CA GLU A 311 6.31 10.43 -0.18
C GLU A 311 7.13 10.16 -1.46
N PRO A 312 8.37 10.70 -1.64
CA PRO A 312 9.16 10.37 -2.81
C PRO A 312 9.40 8.87 -2.98
N MET A 313 9.68 8.14 -1.89
CA MET A 313 9.90 6.70 -1.91
C MET A 313 8.61 5.94 -2.22
N CYS A 314 7.49 6.33 -1.61
CA CYS A 314 6.17 5.78 -1.96
C CYS A 314 5.86 5.97 -3.45
N ASN A 315 6.12 7.16 -3.99
CA ASN A 315 5.89 7.47 -5.40
C ASN A 315 6.77 6.61 -6.32
N MET A 316 8.03 6.36 -5.97
CA MET A 316 8.90 5.47 -6.72
C MET A 316 8.38 4.03 -6.71
N MET A 317 7.98 3.50 -5.55
CA MET A 317 7.40 2.16 -5.45
C MET A 317 6.11 2.03 -6.27
N VAL A 318 5.22 3.03 -6.24
CA VAL A 318 4.01 3.08 -7.07
C VAL A 318 4.39 3.09 -8.56
N LYS A 319 5.36 3.90 -8.97
CA LYS A 319 5.80 3.97 -10.37
C LYS A 319 6.36 2.65 -10.87
N LEU A 320 7.25 2.02 -10.09
CA LEU A 320 7.76 0.69 -10.41
C LEU A 320 6.62 -0.33 -10.49
N ALA A 321 5.70 -0.34 -9.52
CA ALA A 321 4.56 -1.26 -9.53
C ALA A 321 3.69 -1.10 -10.78
N LEU A 322 3.34 0.14 -11.16
CA LEU A 322 2.54 0.40 -12.36
C LEU A 322 3.26 -0.05 -13.64
N VAL A 323 4.58 0.15 -13.72
CA VAL A 323 5.40 -0.30 -14.85
C VAL A 323 5.43 -1.83 -14.93
N GLU A 324 5.64 -2.52 -13.82
CA GLU A 324 5.65 -4.00 -13.81
C GLU A 324 4.27 -4.60 -14.10
N LEU A 325 3.20 -4.02 -13.54
CA LEU A 325 1.83 -4.47 -13.79
C LEU A 325 1.40 -4.27 -15.26
N SER A 326 1.98 -3.27 -15.93
CA SER A 326 1.71 -2.94 -17.33
C SER A 326 2.76 -3.48 -18.30
N ARG A 327 3.77 -4.19 -17.81
CA ARG A 327 4.96 -4.55 -18.58
C ARG A 327 4.59 -5.40 -19.79
N GLY A 328 5.09 -5.00 -20.96
CA GLY A 328 4.84 -5.68 -22.22
C GLY A 328 3.48 -5.40 -22.86
N ALA A 329 2.62 -4.59 -22.21
CA ALA A 329 1.38 -4.11 -22.79
C ALA A 329 1.56 -2.73 -23.43
N GLU A 330 0.70 -2.39 -24.39
CA GLU A 330 0.61 -1.00 -24.87
C GLU A 330 -0.01 -0.12 -23.77
N SER A 331 0.74 0.87 -23.30
CA SER A 331 0.30 1.81 -22.27
C SER A 331 1.04 3.14 -22.41
N GLY A 332 0.47 4.22 -21.85
CA GLY A 332 1.09 5.55 -21.86
C GLY A 332 2.36 5.68 -21.02
N ILE A 333 2.74 4.64 -20.27
CA ILE A 333 3.95 4.58 -19.45
C ILE A 333 5.02 3.61 -19.97
N LYS A 334 4.81 3.01 -21.15
CA LYS A 334 5.73 2.00 -21.73
C LYS A 334 7.18 2.47 -21.85
N SER A 335 7.42 3.76 -22.06
CA SER A 335 8.78 4.31 -22.11
C SER A 335 9.55 4.09 -20.80
N LEU A 336 8.86 4.04 -19.66
CA LEU A 336 9.48 3.85 -18.34
C LEU A 336 10.06 2.44 -18.17
N GLU A 337 9.66 1.45 -18.96
CA GLU A 337 10.29 0.12 -18.93
C GLU A 337 11.78 0.17 -19.27
N LYS A 338 12.19 1.16 -20.09
CA LYS A 338 13.60 1.37 -20.46
C LYS A 338 14.36 2.27 -19.48
N GLU A 339 13.63 3.01 -18.65
CA GLU A 339 14.23 3.91 -17.65
C GLU A 339 14.42 3.18 -16.32
N PHE A 340 13.48 2.31 -15.92
CA PHE A 340 13.54 1.55 -14.67
C PHE A 340 14.15 0.16 -14.84
N VAL A 341 15.38 0.12 -15.35
CA VAL A 341 16.12 -1.12 -15.59
C VAL A 341 16.87 -1.61 -14.36
N ASP A 342 17.37 -0.69 -13.53
CA ASP A 342 18.14 -1.04 -12.35
C ASP A 342 17.27 -1.78 -11.32
N PRO A 343 17.85 -2.73 -10.56
CA PRO A 343 17.17 -3.44 -9.48
C PRO A 343 17.15 -2.64 -8.16
N TYR A 344 18.00 -1.62 -8.00
CA TYR A 344 18.13 -0.87 -6.76
C TYR A 344 18.21 0.63 -7.01
N TYR A 345 17.47 1.40 -6.22
CA TYR A 345 17.38 2.85 -6.34
C TYR A 345 17.58 3.53 -5.00
N ILE A 346 18.40 4.57 -4.97
CA ILE A 346 18.69 5.37 -3.77
C ILE A 346 18.06 6.76 -3.90
N TRP A 347 17.44 7.21 -2.82
CA TRP A 347 16.91 8.56 -2.64
C TRP A 347 17.51 9.21 -1.40
N VAL A 348 17.81 10.50 -1.50
CA VAL A 348 18.32 11.28 -0.37
C VAL A 348 17.52 12.55 -0.22
N ASN A 349 16.90 12.76 0.94
CA ASN A 349 16.13 13.98 1.23
C ASN A 349 17.04 15.12 1.66
N ARG A 350 18.02 14.83 2.52
CA ARG A 350 18.80 15.88 3.18
C ARG A 350 20.28 15.54 3.25
N ARG A 351 21.11 16.59 3.29
CA ARG A 351 22.58 16.48 3.34
C ARG A 351 23.12 16.38 4.75
N GLU A 352 22.29 16.34 5.78
CA GLU A 352 22.82 16.19 7.13
C GLU A 352 23.36 14.78 7.37
N ARG A 353 24.24 14.64 8.37
CA ARG A 353 24.76 13.36 8.85
C ARG A 353 25.39 12.52 7.73
N LYS A 354 24.73 11.43 7.31
CA LYS A 354 25.25 10.43 6.37
C LYS A 354 25.64 11.04 5.02
N TYR A 355 24.89 12.05 4.58
CA TYR A 355 25.05 12.65 3.25
C TYR A 355 25.77 14.00 3.30
N GLY A 356 26.52 14.27 4.37
CA GLY A 356 27.26 15.52 4.56
C GLY A 356 28.30 15.81 3.48
N ASN A 357 28.85 14.76 2.88
CA ASN A 357 29.82 14.83 1.78
C ASN A 357 29.16 14.93 0.39
N TRP A 358 27.83 14.96 0.28
CA TRP A 358 27.15 15.11 -1.01
C TRP A 358 27.15 16.57 -1.49
N GLY A 359 27.17 16.75 -2.81
CA GLY A 359 27.21 18.04 -3.48
C GLY A 359 25.99 18.91 -3.17
N CYS A 360 26.20 20.24 -3.10
CA CYS A 360 25.10 21.19 -3.05
C CYS A 360 24.56 21.47 -4.46
N PHE A 361 23.28 21.79 -4.62
CA PHE A 361 22.71 22.08 -5.94
C PHE A 361 23.38 23.25 -6.65
N ALA A 362 23.86 24.24 -5.90
CA ALA A 362 24.48 25.42 -6.49
C ALA A 362 25.82 25.11 -7.16
N ASN A 363 26.57 24.13 -6.65
CA ASN A 363 27.87 23.75 -7.18
C ASN A 363 28.23 22.31 -6.78
N PRO A 364 27.62 21.30 -7.43
CA PRO A 364 27.79 19.90 -7.01
C PRO A 364 29.13 19.29 -7.46
N GLY A 365 29.82 19.91 -8.42
CA GLY A 365 30.98 19.28 -9.07
C GLY A 365 30.58 17.93 -9.67
N GLN A 366 31.34 16.88 -9.33
CA GLN A 366 31.05 15.49 -9.71
C GLN A 366 30.38 14.68 -8.58
N MET A 367 30.00 15.34 -7.47
CA MET A 367 29.39 14.66 -6.33
C MET A 367 27.89 14.46 -6.57
N PRO A 368 27.31 13.37 -6.05
CA PRO A 368 25.86 13.19 -6.05
C PRO A 368 25.19 14.29 -5.21
N THR A 369 23.96 14.63 -5.58
CA THR A 369 23.10 15.63 -4.90
C THR A 369 21.85 14.99 -4.32
N ILE A 370 21.19 15.70 -3.39
CA ILE A 370 19.92 15.28 -2.80
C ILE A 370 18.73 15.49 -3.73
N MET A 371 17.54 15.06 -3.31
CA MET A 371 16.25 15.15 -4.01
C MET A 371 16.27 14.58 -5.44
N ARG A 372 17.09 13.54 -5.65
CA ARG A 372 17.24 12.85 -6.92
C ARG A 372 17.34 11.35 -6.70
N TRP A 373 16.79 10.59 -7.65
CA TRP A 373 16.93 9.14 -7.72
C TRP A 373 18.22 8.73 -8.43
N TYR A 374 18.92 7.77 -7.85
CA TYR A 374 20.10 7.13 -8.43
C TYR A 374 19.84 5.65 -8.57
N GLY A 375 19.89 5.15 -9.81
CA GLY A 375 19.92 3.72 -10.10
C GLY A 375 21.29 3.14 -9.72
N VAL A 376 21.27 1.95 -9.15
CA VAL A 376 22.46 1.22 -8.72
C VAL A 376 22.40 -0.17 -9.32
N GLU A 377 23.44 -0.47 -10.10
CA GLU A 377 23.64 -1.80 -10.64
C GLU A 377 23.89 -2.79 -9.50
N LEU A 378 23.18 -3.91 -9.54
CA LEU A 378 23.31 -5.00 -8.59
C LEU A 378 23.24 -6.31 -9.36
N GLU A 379 24.28 -7.11 -9.22
CA GLU A 379 24.36 -8.41 -9.88
C GLU A 379 23.80 -9.51 -8.96
N ARG A 380 23.27 -10.56 -9.59
CA ARG A 380 22.89 -11.78 -8.88
C ARG A 380 24.16 -12.50 -8.46
N ASP A 381 24.25 -12.83 -7.18
CA ASP A 381 25.34 -13.63 -6.63
C ASP A 381 25.03 -15.13 -6.80
N GLU A 382 25.88 -15.83 -7.57
CA GLU A 382 25.76 -17.27 -7.80
C GLU A 382 25.97 -18.11 -6.52
N GLY A 383 26.71 -17.57 -5.54
CA GLY A 383 26.89 -18.17 -4.22
C GLY A 383 25.82 -17.79 -3.20
N CYS A 384 24.79 -17.05 -3.61
CA CYS A 384 23.72 -16.59 -2.73
C CYS A 384 22.95 -17.78 -2.14
N ALA A 385 22.79 -17.80 -0.81
CA ALA A 385 22.05 -18.86 -0.12
C ALA A 385 20.58 -18.99 -0.53
N LEU A 386 20.00 -17.97 -1.17
CA LEU A 386 18.60 -17.97 -1.58
C LEU A 386 18.41 -18.15 -3.09
N CYS A 387 19.07 -17.34 -3.92
CA CYS A 387 18.90 -17.39 -5.37
C CYS A 387 20.13 -17.92 -6.12
N GLY A 388 21.18 -18.37 -5.42
CA GLY A 388 22.37 -18.96 -6.03
C GLY A 388 22.05 -20.29 -6.70
N SER A 389 22.92 -20.69 -7.63
CA SER A 389 22.82 -21.99 -8.31
C SER A 389 23.51 -23.12 -7.52
N GLU A 390 24.37 -22.77 -6.56
CA GLU A 390 25.02 -23.74 -5.67
C GLU A 390 24.10 -24.13 -4.50
N VAL A 391 23.72 -25.41 -4.45
CA VAL A 391 23.00 -25.99 -3.30
C VAL A 391 23.94 -26.00 -2.10
N ARG A 392 23.79 -25.03 -1.19
CA ARG A 392 24.41 -25.11 0.14
C ARG A 392 23.48 -25.89 1.06
N LEU A 393 23.74 -27.20 1.18
CA LEU A 393 23.16 -28.01 2.24
C LEU A 393 23.65 -27.46 3.59
N ASP A 394 22.72 -27.00 4.42
CA ASP A 394 22.96 -26.75 5.84
C ASP A 394 23.21 -28.10 6.53
N LEU A 395 24.46 -28.55 6.47
CA LEU A 395 24.94 -29.67 7.27
C LEU A 395 25.22 -29.08 8.65
N GLY A 396 24.21 -29.07 9.52
CA GLY A 396 24.28 -28.51 10.87
C GLY A 396 25.53 -28.94 11.66
N GLU A 397 25.80 -28.25 12.77
CA GLU A 397 27.05 -28.29 13.55
C GLU A 397 27.62 -29.69 13.87
N ASP A 398 26.83 -30.75 13.76
CA ASP A 398 27.24 -32.14 13.95
C ASP A 398 28.16 -32.69 12.84
N PHE A 399 28.15 -32.14 11.62
CA PHE A 399 28.97 -32.67 10.50
C PHE A 399 30.45 -32.24 10.55
N ALA A 400 30.78 -31.18 11.28
CA ALA A 400 32.15 -30.66 11.38
C ALA A 400 33.08 -31.56 12.23
N ASN A 401 32.53 -32.47 13.03
CA ASN A 401 33.31 -33.37 13.88
C ASN A 401 33.76 -34.67 13.20
N GLU A 402 33.21 -35.01 12.02
CA GLU A 402 33.45 -36.31 11.39
C GLU A 402 34.47 -36.28 10.23
N TYR A 403 34.73 -35.11 9.63
CA TYR A 403 35.70 -34.95 8.54
C TYR A 403 36.57 -33.72 8.73
N GLY A 404 37.71 -33.92 9.40
CA GLY A 404 38.76 -32.91 9.49
C GLY A 404 39.31 -32.51 8.10
N GLU A 405 39.54 -31.20 7.96
CA GLU A 405 40.33 -30.53 6.92
C GLU A 405 39.77 -30.39 5.48
N GLN A 406 38.47 -30.59 5.22
CA GLN A 406 37.91 -30.31 3.87
C GLN A 406 36.70 -29.36 3.79
N ALA A 407 36.28 -28.72 4.89
CA ALA A 407 35.20 -27.73 4.85
C ALA A 407 35.72 -26.35 5.30
N THR A 408 35.59 -25.35 4.42
CA THR A 408 35.85 -23.95 4.77
C THR A 408 34.68 -23.43 5.61
N VAL A 409 34.85 -23.42 6.93
CA VAL A 409 33.91 -22.77 7.86
C VAL A 409 34.17 -21.27 7.82
N ILE A 410 33.20 -20.47 7.36
CA ILE A 410 33.28 -19.01 7.46
C ILE A 410 32.38 -18.54 8.60
N ASN A 411 33.00 -17.94 9.59
CA ASN A 411 32.38 -17.37 10.78
C ASN A 411 31.61 -16.09 10.42
N THR A 412 30.35 -15.96 10.86
CA THR A 412 29.44 -14.84 10.51
C THR A 412 29.68 -13.54 11.28
N ASP A 413 30.77 -13.43 12.02
CA ASP A 413 31.17 -12.20 12.70
C ASP A 413 31.97 -11.29 11.76
N THR A 414 31.29 -10.47 10.96
CA THR A 414 31.95 -9.48 10.11
C THR A 414 32.16 -8.15 10.85
N SER A 415 33.34 -7.95 11.44
CA SER A 415 33.90 -6.63 11.72
C SER A 415 34.76 -6.21 10.53
N PHE A 416 34.25 -5.34 9.66
CA PHE A 416 35.01 -4.80 8.53
C PHE A 416 35.69 -3.48 8.89
N ASN A 417 37.00 -3.42 8.63
CA ASN A 417 37.88 -2.28 8.84
C ASN A 417 37.93 -1.43 7.55
N LEU A 418 37.79 -0.12 7.68
CA LEU A 418 37.51 0.82 6.58
C LEU A 418 38.74 1.32 5.78
N ASP A 419 39.91 0.68 5.90
CA ASP A 419 41.17 1.22 5.36
C ASP A 419 41.60 0.68 3.98
N ASP A 420 40.86 -0.24 3.36
CA ASP A 420 41.36 -0.99 2.18
C ASP A 420 40.96 -0.45 0.79
N PHE A 421 40.51 0.80 0.66
CA PHE A 421 40.33 1.43 -0.67
C PHE A 421 41.25 2.63 -0.86
N SER A 422 42.52 2.36 -1.13
CA SER A 422 43.42 3.29 -1.82
C SER A 422 44.21 2.58 -2.93
N SER A 423 43.63 2.52 -4.12
CA SER A 423 44.36 2.44 -5.40
C SER A 423 43.45 2.78 -6.57
#